data_AF-K2BST9-F1
#
_entry.id   AF-K2BST9-F1
#
_cell.length_a   1.000
_cell.length_b   1.000
_cell.length_c   1.000
_cell.angle_alpha   90.00
_cell.angle_beta   90.00
_cell.angle_gamma   90.00
#
_symmetry.space_group_name_H-M   'P 1'
#
loop_
_entity.id
_entity.type
_entity.pdbx_description
1 polymer ?
#
loop_
_entity_poly.entity_id
_entity_poly.type
_entity_poly.pdbx_seq_one_letter_code
_entity_poly.pdbx_strand_id
1 'polypeptide(L)' 'LLKNNYLEKRGDDLYVFVKDYVFNSPSAASDIVLGNSTSGWKKWKTESGKTLEEIYRK' A
#
# COMPACT_ATOMS: atom_id res chain seq x y z
N LEU A 1 -5.13 -5.89 -10.46
CA LEU A 1 -4.81 -6.69 -9.25
C LEU A 1 -5.58 -8.02 -9.24
N LEU A 2 -6.92 -8.00 -9.20
CA LEU A 2 -7.76 -9.22 -9.23
C LEU A 2 -7.52 -10.10 -10.47
N LYS A 3 -7.65 -9.53 -11.67
CA LYS A 3 -7.47 -10.27 -12.94
C LYS A 3 -6.10 -10.95 -13.11
N ASN A 4 -5.08 -10.41 -12.45
CA ASN A 4 -3.70 -10.87 -12.58
C ASN A 4 -3.26 -11.75 -11.39
N ASN A 5 -4.19 -12.15 -10.51
CA ASN A 5 -3.95 -12.99 -9.33
C ASN A 5 -2.89 -12.41 -8.35
N TYR A 6 -2.82 -11.08 -8.23
CA TYR A 6 -2.06 -10.43 -7.14
C TYR A 6 -2.92 -10.25 -5.89
N LEU A 7 -4.23 -10.11 -6.07
CA LEU A 7 -5.21 -9.88 -5.02
C LEU A 7 -6.33 -10.92 -5.15
N GLU A 8 -6.73 -11.54 -4.05
CA GLU A 8 -7.81 -12.51 -3.99
C GLU A 8 -8.91 -12.07 -3.02
N LYS A 9 -10.17 -12.31 -3.39
CA LYS A 9 -11.32 -12.10 -2.49
C LYS A 9 -11.43 -13.31 -1.54
N ARG A 10 -11.38 -13.06 -0.23
CA ARG A 10 -11.44 -14.09 0.83
C ARG A 10 -12.71 -14.00 1.70
N GLY A 11 -13.56 -13.03 1.44
CA GLY A 11 -14.87 -12.81 2.09
C GLY A 11 -15.61 -11.67 1.39
N ASP A 12 -16.80 -11.30 1.85
CA ASP A 12 -17.65 -10.32 1.15
C ASP A 12 -16.95 -8.98 0.88
N ASP A 13 -16.22 -8.47 1.87
CA ASP A 13 -15.43 -7.23 1.80
C ASP A 13 -13.96 -7.42 2.21
N LEU A 14 -13.45 -8.66 2.14
CA LEU A 14 -12.08 -8.99 2.49
C LEU A 14 -11.28 -9.37 1.24
N TYR A 15 -10.24 -8.59 0.97
CA TYR A 15 -9.29 -8.82 -0.12
C TYR A 15 -7.88 -8.97 0.43
N VAL A 16 -7.13 -9.95 -0.08
CA VAL A 16 -5.78 -10.28 0.41
C VAL A 16 -4.81 -10.29 -0.75
N PHE A 17 -3.68 -9.59 -0.60
CA PHE A 17 -2.57 -9.69 -1.53
C PHE A 17 -1.90 -11.05 -1.37
N VAL A 18 -1.88 -11.84 -2.43
CA VAL A 18 -1.29 -13.20 -2.45
C VAL A 18 0.06 -13.23 -3.16
N LYS A 19 0.46 -12.11 -3.77
CA LYS A 19 1.75 -11.88 -4.41
C LYS A 19 2.18 -10.43 -4.19
N ASP A 20 3.47 -10.22 -4.13
CA ASP A 20 4.04 -8.88 -4.04
C ASP A 20 3.70 -8.08 -5.30
N TYR A 21 3.29 -6.82 -5.11
CA TYR A 21 2.98 -5.91 -6.20
C TYR A 21 3.68 -4.57 -5.99
N VAL A 22 4.48 -4.16 -6.96
CA VAL A 22 5.18 -2.88 -6.95
C VAL A 22 4.30 -1.81 -7.57
N PHE A 23 3.91 -0.82 -6.77
CA PHE A 23 3.13 0.32 -7.23
C PHE A 23 4.04 1.42 -7.82
N ASN A 24 3.49 2.21 -8.75
CA ASN A 24 4.20 3.33 -9.38
C ASN A 24 4.49 4.49 -8.41
N SER A 25 3.85 4.53 -7.24
CA SER A 25 4.15 5.50 -6.19
C SER A 25 3.78 4.97 -4.80
N PRO A 26 4.41 5.49 -3.73
CA PRO A 26 4.01 5.16 -2.37
C PRO A 26 2.55 5.50 -2.07
N SER A 27 2.02 6.59 -2.64
CA SER A 27 0.62 6.97 -2.46
C SER A 27 -0.34 5.99 -3.12
N ALA A 28 -0.05 5.51 -4.34
CA ALA A 28 -0.91 4.52 -5.00
C ALA A 28 -0.99 3.22 -4.20
N ALA A 29 0.11 2.81 -3.55
CA ALA A 29 0.10 1.67 -2.64
C ALA A 29 -0.79 1.91 -1.41
N SER A 30 -0.65 3.06 -0.75
CA SER A 30 -1.43 3.34 0.47
C SER A 30 -2.91 3.57 0.18
N ASP A 31 -3.25 4.16 -0.97
CA ASP A 31 -4.65 4.38 -1.37
C ASP A 31 -5.40 3.06 -1.53
N ILE A 32 -4.73 2.06 -2.11
CA ILE A 32 -5.31 0.73 -2.31
C ILE A 32 -5.49 -0.02 -0.99
N VAL A 33 -4.54 0.11 -0.06
CA VAL A 33 -4.62 -0.58 1.24
C VAL A 33 -5.63 0.09 2.17
N LEU A 34 -5.72 1.42 2.15
CA LEU A 34 -6.59 2.19 3.05
C LEU A 34 -7.98 2.47 2.47
N GLY A 35 -8.17 2.30 1.17
CA GLY A 35 -9.46 2.49 0.50
C GLY A 35 -9.84 3.96 0.26
N ASN A 36 -8.90 4.90 0.41
CA ASN A 36 -9.14 6.33 0.19
C ASN A 36 -7.86 7.04 -0.29
N SER A 37 -7.98 8.26 -0.84
CA SER A 37 -6.80 9.04 -1.25
C SER A 37 -5.95 9.45 -0.04
N THR A 38 -4.65 9.18 -0.11
CA THR A 38 -3.69 9.33 0.97
C THR A 38 -2.32 9.83 0.50
N SER A 39 -1.49 10.25 1.46
CA SER A 39 -0.07 10.55 1.22
C SER A 39 0.79 9.39 1.68
N GLY A 40 1.22 8.54 0.74
CA GLY A 40 2.06 7.37 1.05
C GLY A 40 3.36 7.78 1.75
N TRP A 41 3.92 8.94 1.39
CA TRP A 41 5.12 9.50 2.02
C TRP A 41 5.02 9.64 3.54
N LYS A 42 3.81 9.89 4.06
CA LYS A 42 3.53 10.05 5.50
C LYS A 42 2.87 8.83 6.15
N LYS A 43 2.27 7.94 5.35
CA LYS A 43 1.56 6.74 5.84
C LYS A 43 2.48 5.55 6.05
N TRP A 44 3.40 5.32 5.13
CA TRP A 44 4.38 4.24 5.26
C TRP A 44 5.43 4.60 6.31
N LYS A 45 5.59 3.72 7.30
CA LYS A 45 6.49 3.91 8.43
C LYS A 45 7.37 2.67 8.62
N THR A 46 8.60 2.91 9.02
CA THR A 46 9.51 1.88 9.55
C THR A 46 9.02 1.37 10.90
N GLU A 47 9.61 0.27 11.38
CA GLU A 47 9.37 -0.25 12.72
C GLU A 47 9.64 0.79 13.83
N SER A 48 10.59 1.70 13.59
CA SER A 48 10.89 2.81 14.51
C SER A 48 9.97 4.03 14.34
N GLY A 49 8.91 3.93 13.53
CA GLY A 49 7.91 4.99 13.32
C GLY A 49 8.29 6.10 12.34
N LYS A 50 9.50 6.10 11.77
CA LYS A 50 9.94 7.10 10.78
C LYS A 50 9.26 6.87 9.44
N THR A 51 8.78 7.94 8.83
CA THR A 51 8.09 7.95 7.53
C THR A 51 9.06 7.90 6.35
N LEU A 52 8.56 7.54 5.15
CA LEU A 52 9.37 7.58 3.93
C LEU A 52 9.86 9.00 3.60
N GLU A 53 9.03 10.01 3.87
CA GLU A 53 9.42 11.42 3.67
C GLU A 53 10.67 11.78 4.48
N GLU A 54 10.70 11.39 5.76
CA GLU A 54 11.83 11.66 6.65
C GLU A 54 13.12 10.93 6.27
N ILE A 55 13.02 9.81 5.56
CA ILE A 55 14.16 8.97 5.17
C ILE A 55 14.72 9.40 3.82
N TYR A 56 13.88 9.70 2.84
CA TYR A 56 14.28 9.83 1.44
C TYR A 56 14.19 11.24 0.86
N ARG A 57 13.50 12.18 1.51
CA ARG A 57 13.24 13.54 0.95
C ARG A 57 13.90 14.66 1.75
N LYS A 58 15.02 14.37 2.41
CA LYS A 58 15.84 15.37 3.10
C LYS A 58 16.92 15.93 2.20
#